data_AF-A0AAE1VR45-F1
#
_entry.id   AF-A0AAE1VR45-F1
#
_cell.length_a   1.000
_cell.length_b   1.000
_cell.length_c   1.000
_cell.angle_alpha   90.00
_cell.angle_beta   90.00
_cell.angle_gamma   90.00
#
_symmetry.space_group_name_H-M   'P 1'
#
loop_
_entity.id
_entity.type
_entity.pdbx_description
1 polymer ?
#
loop_
_entity_poly.entity_id
_entity_poly.type
_entity_poly.pdbx_seq_one_letter_code
_entity_poly.pdbx_strand_id
1 'polypeptide(L)'
;MATQKLSSFFLGFLVSLQSLSPAESQAFIGINYGQVADNLPPPAETVKLIQSTSIEKVRLYGADPAIIKALANTGIGIVIGASNGDIPALASDPDFAGQWVNSNVLTYYPAS
;
A
#
# COMPACT_ATOMS: atom_id res chain seq x y z
N MET A 1 -7.38 -2.46 -49.20
CA MET A 1 -7.54 -1.49 -48.09
C MET A 1 -8.39 -2.04 -46.94
N ALA A 2 -9.49 -2.75 -47.20
CA ALA A 2 -10.35 -3.34 -46.15
C ALA A 2 -9.67 -4.47 -45.33
N THR A 3 -8.92 -5.36 -45.99
CA THR A 3 -8.19 -6.48 -45.35
C THR A 3 -7.09 -6.04 -44.39
N GLN A 4 -6.36 -4.96 -44.71
CA GLN A 4 -5.35 -4.39 -43.80
C GLN A 4 -5.98 -3.80 -42.53
N LYS A 5 -7.10 -3.07 -42.66
CA LYS A 5 -7.80 -2.49 -41.50
C LYS A 5 -8.32 -3.57 -40.54
N LEU A 6 -8.81 -4.68 -41.08
CA LEU A 6 -9.27 -5.82 -40.29
C LEU A 6 -8.08 -6.48 -39.55
N SER A 7 -6.94 -6.66 -40.22
CA SER A 7 -5.72 -7.20 -39.61
C SER A 7 -5.18 -6.31 -38.48
N SER A 8 -5.14 -4.98 -38.69
CA SER A 8 -4.71 -4.03 -37.65
C SER A 8 -5.64 -4.01 -36.44
N PHE A 9 -6.95 -4.15 -36.66
CA PHE A 9 -7.93 -4.25 -35.56
C PHE A 9 -7.74 -5.54 -34.75
N PHE A 10 -7.57 -6.68 -35.41
CA PHE A 10 -7.29 -7.95 -34.75
C PHE A 10 -5.98 -7.92 -33.96
N LEU A 11 -4.93 -7.31 -34.52
CA LEU A 11 -3.64 -7.17 -33.82
C LEU A 11 -3.76 -6.26 -32.60
N GLY A 12 -4.47 -5.13 -32.71
CA GLY A 12 -4.73 -4.24 -31.58
C GLY A 12 -5.52 -4.94 -30.46
N PHE A 13 -6.57 -5.69 -30.83
CA PHE A 13 -7.36 -6.48 -29.90
C PHE A 13 -6.54 -7.57 -29.19
N LEU A 14 -5.64 -8.25 -29.91
CA LEU A 14 -4.75 -9.27 -29.34
C LEU A 14 -3.74 -8.68 -28.33
N VAL A 15 -3.22 -7.47 -28.60
CA VAL A 15 -2.34 -6.74 -27.68
C VAL A 15 -3.10 -6.30 -26.42
N SER A 16 -4.35 -5.83 -26.57
CA SER A 16 -5.20 -5.47 -25.42
C SER A 16 -5.52 -6.68 -24.53
N LEU A 17 -5.69 -7.87 -25.11
CA LEU A 17 -5.91 -9.11 -24.37
C LEU A 17 -4.72 -9.52 -23.49
N GLN A 18 -3.49 -9.17 -23.88
CA GLN A 18 -2.28 -9.46 -23.08
C GLN A 18 -2.12 -8.53 -21.88
N SER A 19 -2.89 -7.44 -21.79
CA SER A 19 -2.91 -6.54 -20.64
C SER A 19 -3.84 -7.02 -19.52
N LEU A 20 -4.61 -8.09 -19.76
CA LEU A 20 -5.47 -8.71 -18.77
C LEU A 20 -4.65 -9.66 -17.90
N SER A 21 -3.99 -9.12 -16.87
CA SER A 21 -3.46 -9.95 -15.80
C SER A 21 -4.64 -10.52 -14.99
N PRO A 22 -4.72 -11.84 -14.78
CA PRO A 22 -5.71 -12.39 -13.87
C PRO A 22 -5.49 -11.78 -12.48
N ALA A 23 -6.56 -11.29 -11.87
CA ALA A 23 -6.52 -10.83 -10.49
C ALA A 23 -6.31 -12.05 -9.59
N GLU A 24 -5.08 -12.25 -9.11
CA GLU A 24 -4.80 -13.27 -8.10
C GLU A 24 -5.27 -12.78 -6.73
N SER A 25 -6.17 -13.54 -6.12
CA SER A 25 -6.49 -13.36 -4.71
C SER A 25 -5.34 -13.88 -3.88
N GLN A 26 -4.56 -12.98 -3.29
CA GLN A 26 -3.48 -13.36 -2.38
C GLN A 26 -4.08 -13.76 -1.03
N ALA A 27 -3.91 -15.01 -0.63
CA ALA A 27 -4.32 -15.47 0.68
C ALA A 27 -3.28 -15.02 1.72
N PHE A 28 -3.67 -14.14 2.64
CA PHE A 28 -2.82 -13.69 3.73
C PHE A 28 -3.65 -13.43 5.00
N ILE A 29 -2.98 -13.41 6.14
CA ILE A 29 -3.53 -12.89 7.41
C ILE A 29 -2.85 -11.54 7.70
N GLY A 30 -3.67 -10.58 8.11
CA GLY A 30 -3.20 -9.26 8.55
C GLY A 30 -3.71 -8.89 9.93
N ILE A 31 -3.02 -7.97 10.59
CA ILE A 31 -3.40 -7.47 11.92
C ILE A 31 -3.46 -5.94 11.95
N ASN A 32 -4.08 -5.39 13.00
CA ASN A 32 -4.02 -3.96 13.29
C ASN A 32 -2.86 -3.68 14.26
N TYR A 33 -2.01 -2.70 13.95
CA TYR A 33 -0.96 -2.23 14.85
C TYR A 33 -1.54 -1.11 15.74
N GLY A 34 -2.03 -1.46 16.93
CA GLY A 34 -2.53 -0.51 17.92
C GLY A 34 -1.40 0.21 18.66
N GLN A 35 -1.60 1.49 18.97
CA GLN A 35 -0.58 2.33 19.66
C GLN A 35 -1.09 2.96 20.97
N VAL A 36 -2.37 2.77 21.31
CA VAL A 36 -2.98 3.36 22.52
C VAL A 36 -2.83 2.38 23.70
N ALA A 37 -1.66 2.41 24.33
CA ALA A 37 -1.32 1.68 25.55
C ALA A 37 -0.01 2.26 26.15
N ASP A 38 0.34 1.87 27.38
CA ASP A 38 1.47 2.42 28.15
C ASP A 38 2.65 1.46 28.29
N ASN A 39 2.55 0.25 27.73
CA ASN A 39 3.52 -0.84 27.92
C ASN A 39 3.84 -1.60 26.62
N LEU A 40 3.61 -0.99 25.46
CA LEU A 40 3.89 -1.62 24.18
C LEU A 40 5.39 -1.74 23.91
N PRO A 41 5.85 -2.83 23.26
CA PRO A 41 7.22 -2.95 22.84
C PRO A 41 7.59 -1.89 21.78
N PRO A 42 8.87 -1.51 21.66
CA PRO A 42 9.35 -0.62 20.61
C PRO A 42 9.05 -1.17 19.20
N PRO A 43 8.86 -0.32 18.17
CA PRO A 43 8.48 -0.77 16.83
C PRO A 43 9.35 -1.89 16.24
N ALA A 44 10.68 -1.81 16.42
CA ALA A 44 11.59 -2.84 15.92
C ALA A 44 11.36 -4.21 16.58
N GLU A 45 11.00 -4.26 17.87
CA GLU A 45 10.69 -5.51 18.56
C GLU A 45 9.32 -6.06 18.13
N THR A 46 8.32 -5.18 17.98
CA THR A 46 7.01 -5.57 17.45
C THR A 46 7.12 -6.13 16.03
N VAL A 47 7.94 -5.53 15.16
CA VAL A 47 8.18 -6.04 13.80
C VAL A 47 8.86 -7.42 13.84
N LYS A 48 9.87 -7.61 14.70
CA LYS A 48 10.48 -8.94 14.90
C LYS A 48 9.45 -9.98 15.36
N LEU A 49 8.55 -9.59 16.27
CA LEU A 49 7.46 -10.46 16.70
C LEU A 49 6.56 -10.82 15.51
N ILE A 50 6.16 -9.86 14.67
CA ILE A 50 5.33 -10.12 13.49
C ILE A 50 6.05 -11.07 12.52
N GLN A 51 7.34 -10.84 12.23
CA GLN A 51 8.15 -11.71 11.37
C GLN A 51 8.31 -13.14 11.89
N SER A 52 8.11 -13.37 13.19
CA SER A 52 8.11 -14.72 13.78
C SER A 52 6.80 -15.49 13.56
N THR A 53 5.81 -14.87 12.93
CA THR A 53 4.47 -15.43 12.67
C THR A 53 4.19 -15.57 11.17
N SER A 54 2.99 -16.07 10.81
CA SER A 54 2.49 -16.11 9.42
C SER A 54 1.74 -14.84 8.98
N ILE A 55 1.88 -13.74 9.72
CA ILE A 55 1.24 -12.46 9.38
C ILE A 55 2.06 -11.76 8.30
N GLU A 56 1.38 -11.37 7.21
CA GLU A 56 2.05 -10.74 6.06
C GLU A 56 1.65 -9.28 5.87
N LYS A 57 0.59 -8.79 6.55
CA LYS A 57 0.14 -7.40 6.41
C LYS A 57 -0.21 -6.75 7.74
N VAL A 58 0.03 -5.45 7.84
CA VAL A 58 -0.33 -4.64 8.99
C VAL A 58 -1.12 -3.40 8.60
N ARG A 59 -2.14 -3.08 9.38
CA ARG A 59 -2.87 -1.81 9.29
C ARG A 59 -2.36 -0.86 10.37
N LEU A 60 -1.89 0.30 9.93
CA LEU A 60 -1.54 1.45 10.77
C LEU A 60 -2.70 2.44 10.79
N TYR A 61 -2.98 3.05 11.94
CA TYR A 61 -4.01 4.08 12.09
C TYR A 61 -3.53 5.50 11.74
N GLY A 62 -2.26 5.63 11.37
CA GLY A 62 -1.59 6.87 11.00
C GLY A 62 -0.24 6.57 10.35
N ALA A 63 0.45 7.62 9.93
CA ALA A 63 1.73 7.52 9.23
C ALA A 63 2.95 7.73 10.15
N ASP A 64 3.03 6.97 11.25
CA ASP A 64 4.15 7.08 12.18
C ASP A 64 5.49 6.71 11.50
N PRO A 65 6.44 7.65 11.37
CA PRO A 65 7.71 7.39 10.69
C PRO A 65 8.56 6.28 11.34
N ALA A 66 8.49 6.12 12.66
CA ALA A 66 9.28 5.11 13.37
C ALA A 66 8.75 3.71 13.08
N ILE A 67 7.43 3.53 13.01
CA ILE A 67 6.80 2.25 12.67
C ILE A 67 7.03 1.90 11.20
N ILE A 68 6.83 2.85 10.28
CA ILE A 68 7.03 2.61 8.84
C ILE A 68 8.49 2.25 8.55
N LYS A 69 9.45 2.98 9.16
CA LYS A 69 10.89 2.65 9.01
C LYS A 69 11.24 1.29 9.61
N ALA A 70 10.60 0.89 10.71
CA ALA A 70 10.84 -0.44 11.29
C ALA A 70 10.32 -1.57 10.39
N LEU A 71 9.26 -1.33 9.62
CA LEU A 71 8.69 -2.27 8.65
C LEU A 71 9.45 -2.30 7.31
N ALA A 72 10.32 -1.33 7.05
CA ALA A 72 11.03 -1.22 5.78
C ALA A 72 11.90 -2.46 5.48
N ASN A 73 11.82 -2.95 4.26
CA ASN A 73 12.51 -4.12 3.70
C ASN A 73 12.20 -5.45 4.43
N THR A 74 11.10 -5.50 5.18
CA THR A 74 10.68 -6.74 5.87
C THR A 74 9.84 -7.67 5.00
N GLY A 75 9.25 -7.14 3.92
CA GLY A 75 8.27 -7.84 3.08
C GLY A 75 6.84 -7.82 3.64
N ILE A 76 6.62 -7.24 4.83
CA ILE A 76 5.29 -7.08 5.43
C ILE A 76 4.57 -5.92 4.74
N GLY A 77 3.42 -6.19 4.11
CA GLY A 77 2.62 -5.16 3.46
C GLY A 77 1.98 -4.20 4.46
N ILE A 78 2.02 -2.90 4.16
CA ILE A 78 1.52 -1.85 5.06
C ILE A 78 0.25 -1.20 4.47
N VAL A 79 -0.77 -1.06 5.29
CA VAL A 79 -1.92 -0.17 5.02
C VAL A 79 -1.83 1.02 5.97
N ILE A 80 -1.72 2.23 5.42
CA ILE A 80 -1.66 3.47 6.20
C ILE A 80 -3.04 4.13 6.18
N GLY A 81 -3.66 4.26 7.35
CA GLY A 81 -4.86 5.06 7.53
C GLY A 81 -4.54 6.55 7.60
N ALA A 82 -5.28 7.38 6.86
CA ALA A 82 -5.32 8.81 7.13
C ALA A 82 -6.04 9.07 8.46
N SER A 83 -5.56 10.07 9.21
CA SER A 83 -6.26 10.50 10.42
C SER A 83 -7.64 11.04 10.06
N ASN A 84 -8.64 10.78 10.91
CA ASN A 84 -9.98 11.34 10.71
C ASN A 84 -9.98 12.86 10.63
N GLY A 85 -9.03 13.53 11.29
CA GLY A 85 -8.85 14.99 11.23
C GLY A 85 -8.35 15.50 9.88
N ASP A 86 -7.65 14.67 9.11
CA ASP A 86 -7.14 15.03 7.78
C ASP A 86 -8.20 14.87 6.70
N ILE A 87 -9.24 14.06 6.93
CA ILE A 87 -10.26 13.71 5.92
C ILE A 87 -10.88 14.94 5.25
N PRO A 88 -11.31 16.00 5.97
CA PRO A 88 -11.88 17.18 5.31
C PRO A 88 -10.91 17.87 4.36
N ALA A 89 -9.63 18.01 4.74
CA ALA A 89 -8.60 18.62 3.89
C ALA A 89 -8.26 17.73 2.69
N LEU A 90 -8.09 16.43 2.92
CA LEU A 90 -7.90 15.43 1.85
C LEU A 90 -9.03 15.47 0.81
N ALA A 91 -10.28 15.69 1.27
CA ALA A 91 -11.44 15.71 0.40
C ALA A 91 -11.63 17.04 -0.35
N SER A 92 -11.15 18.16 0.19
CA SER A 92 -11.43 19.50 -0.33
C SER A 92 -10.28 20.14 -1.09
N ASP A 93 -9.04 19.69 -0.87
CA ASP A 93 -7.84 20.28 -1.44
C ASP A 93 -6.91 19.21 -2.06
N PRO A 94 -6.85 19.13 -3.41
CA PRO A 94 -5.95 18.23 -4.12
C PRO A 94 -4.46 18.46 -3.83
N ASP A 95 -4.04 19.70 -3.55
CA ASP A 95 -2.64 20.00 -3.24
C ASP A 95 -2.28 19.45 -1.85
N PHE A 96 -3.19 19.61 -0.88
CA PHE A 96 -3.06 18.96 0.43
C PHE A 96 -3.00 17.44 0.29
N ALA A 97 -3.88 16.82 -0.52
CA ALA A 97 -3.88 15.38 -0.75
C ALA A 97 -2.55 14.89 -1.37
N GLY A 98 -2.02 15.62 -2.35
CA GLY A 98 -0.72 15.32 -2.95
C GLY A 98 0.42 15.42 -1.94
N GLN A 99 0.44 16.47 -1.12
CA GLN A 99 1.44 16.64 -0.06
C GLN A 99 1.35 15.55 1.02
N TRP A 100 0.13 15.15 1.38
CA TRP A 100 -0.09 14.06 2.33
C TRP A 100 0.50 12.76 1.81
N VAL A 101 0.27 12.41 0.54
CA VAL A 101 0.87 11.21 -0.09
C VAL A 101 2.39 11.32 -0.17
N ASN A 102 2.93 12.47 -0.58
CA ASN A 102 4.37 12.69 -0.67
C ASN A 102 5.07 12.47 0.69
N SER A 103 4.49 13.02 1.75
CA SER A 103 5.09 13.03 3.08
C SER A 103 4.90 11.70 3.83
N ASN A 104 3.76 11.04 3.64
CA ASN A 104 3.36 9.88 4.45
C ASN A 104 3.53 8.54 3.73
N VAL A 105 3.65 8.54 2.39
CA VAL A 105 3.74 7.32 1.58
C VAL A 105 5.02 7.31 0.75
N LEU A 106 5.18 8.27 -0.17
CA LEU A 106 6.29 8.23 -1.13
C LEU A 106 7.66 8.43 -0.49
N THR A 107 7.73 9.09 0.67
CA THR A 107 8.97 9.22 1.44
C THR A 107 9.52 7.88 1.91
N TYR A 108 8.69 6.83 2.01
CA TYR A 108 9.08 5.50 2.52
C TYR A 108 9.08 4.40 1.46
N TYR A 109 8.37 4.59 0.35
CA TYR A 109 8.30 3.64 -0.76
C TYR A 109 9.57 3.71 -1.64
N PRO A 110 10.09 2.59 -2.19
CA PRO A 110 9.58 1.22 -2.14
C PRO A 110 10.11 0.38 -0.97
N ALA A 111 10.83 1.00 -0.03
CA ALA A 111 11.39 0.25 1.10
C ALA A 111 10.30 -0.22 2.06
N SER A 112 9.26 0.58 2.29
CA SER A 112 8.07 0.23 3.09
C SER A 112 7.20 -0.86 2.47
#